data_AF-A0A950W2I0-F1
#
_entry.id   AF-A0A950W2I0-F1
#
_cell.length_a   1.000
_cell.length_b   1.000
_cell.length_c   1.000
_cell.angle_alpha   90.00
_cell.angle_beta   90.00
_cell.angle_gamma   90.00
#
_symmetry.space_group_name_H-M   'P 1'
#
loop_
_entity.id
_entity.type
_entity.pdbx_description
1 polymer ?
#
loop_
_entity_poly.entity_id
_entity_poly.type
_entity_poly.pdbx_seq_one_letter_code
_entity_poly.pdbx_strand_id
1 'polypeptide(L)'
;MKRPMYLQHVNLYVRDAERSKQWYEDLLGLHTYEYRPGWAAFMSADTEQSHEVALMQLGPDAPLQQKGQVGLNHLAWRLESLDDLKEFYHRLKEKRQPIDRIADHGISLGIYLRDPDGNGVEVFYEMPRAEWPVDYHVFTREKTGRGRFPGPWDAEIAADGPPAQPVAAQ
;
A
#
# COMPACT_ATOMS: atom_id res chain seq x y z
N MET A 1 -8.54 9.27 31.36
CA MET A 1 -7.24 9.34 30.64
C MET A 1 -7.53 9.65 29.17
N LYS A 2 -6.89 10.66 28.58
CA LYS A 2 -7.04 10.96 27.14
C LYS A 2 -6.14 10.00 26.34
N ARG A 3 -6.58 9.56 25.15
CA ARG A 3 -5.84 8.66 24.24
C ARG A 3 -5.85 9.19 22.80
N PRO A 4 -4.88 8.83 21.95
CA PRO A 4 -4.93 9.13 20.51
C PRO A 4 -6.22 8.58 19.86
N MET A 5 -6.72 9.27 18.84
CA MET A 5 -7.92 8.86 18.11
C MET A 5 -7.58 7.85 17.00
N TYR A 6 -6.55 8.15 16.21
CA TYR A 6 -6.05 7.34 15.08
C TYR A 6 -4.64 7.80 14.68
N LEU A 7 -3.95 7.01 13.85
CA LEU A 7 -2.73 7.43 13.17
C LEU A 7 -3.09 8.53 12.15
N GLN A 8 -2.38 9.65 12.16
CA GLN A 8 -2.72 10.80 11.30
C GLN A 8 -1.80 10.93 10.08
N HIS A 9 -0.48 10.90 10.26
CA HIS A 9 0.46 11.02 9.13
C HIS A 9 1.72 10.19 9.32
N VAL A 10 2.39 9.95 8.20
CA VAL A 10 3.75 9.40 8.12
C VAL A 10 4.65 10.36 7.36
N ASN A 11 5.94 10.35 7.69
CA ASN A 11 6.93 11.15 7.01
C ASN A 11 8.01 10.23 6.43
N LEU A 12 8.21 10.30 5.12
CA LEU A 12 9.13 9.45 4.36
C LEU A 12 10.29 10.28 3.84
N TYR A 13 11.50 9.79 4.06
CA TYR A 13 12.64 10.30 3.32
C TYR A 13 12.63 9.76 1.89
N VAL A 14 12.85 10.66 0.93
CA VAL A 14 12.96 10.37 -0.50
C VAL A 14 14.18 11.09 -1.09
N ARG A 15 14.75 10.57 -2.17
CA ARG A 15 15.87 11.24 -2.85
C ARG A 15 15.46 12.55 -3.50
N ASP A 16 14.25 12.58 -4.03
CA ASP A 16 13.70 13.72 -4.78
C ASP A 16 12.20 13.86 -4.46
N ALA A 17 11.84 14.97 -3.83
CA ALA A 17 10.45 15.21 -3.40
C ALA A 17 9.53 15.50 -4.59
N GLU A 18 10.03 16.09 -5.68
CA GLU A 18 9.22 16.41 -6.86
C GLU A 18 8.84 15.15 -7.63
N ARG A 19 9.83 14.29 -7.91
CA ARG A 19 9.63 13.00 -8.58
C ARG A 19 8.66 12.13 -7.77
N SER A 20 8.85 12.09 -6.46
CA SER A 20 7.99 11.32 -5.57
C SER A 20 6.58 11.89 -5.59
N LYS A 21 6.41 13.20 -5.37
CA LYS A 21 5.11 13.89 -5.44
C LYS A 21 4.37 13.58 -6.74
N GLN A 22 5.03 13.70 -7.88
CA GLN A 22 4.44 13.40 -9.19
C GLN A 22 3.97 11.94 -9.29
N TRP A 23 4.74 10.99 -8.76
CA TRP A 23 4.34 9.59 -8.72
C TRP A 23 3.09 9.35 -7.85
N TYR A 24 3.03 9.95 -6.66
CA TYR A 24 1.87 9.84 -5.77
C TYR A 24 0.62 10.56 -6.34
N GLU A 25 0.78 11.71 -7.01
CA GLU A 25 -0.30 12.39 -7.73
C GLU A 25 -0.80 11.57 -8.92
N ASP A 26 0.09 11.12 -9.80
CA ASP A 26 -0.26 10.46 -11.05
C ASP A 26 -0.82 9.04 -10.82
N LEU A 27 -0.24 8.30 -9.88
CA LEU A 27 -0.66 6.93 -9.64
C LEU A 27 -1.83 6.83 -8.66
N LEU A 28 -1.68 7.45 -7.48
CA LEU A 28 -2.66 7.33 -6.40
C LEU A 28 -3.72 8.44 -6.43
N GLY A 29 -3.50 9.53 -7.18
CA GLY A 29 -4.44 10.66 -7.20
C GLY A 29 -4.40 11.52 -5.95
N LEU A 30 -3.33 11.45 -5.14
CA LEU A 30 -3.24 12.24 -3.90
C LEU A 30 -3.21 13.74 -4.22
N HIS A 31 -3.89 14.51 -3.38
CA HIS A 31 -3.84 15.96 -3.42
C HIS A 31 -2.58 16.48 -2.73
N THR A 32 -1.81 17.35 -3.39
CA THR A 32 -0.71 18.08 -2.76
C THR A 32 -1.21 19.39 -2.15
N TYR A 33 -1.15 19.50 -0.83
CA TYR A 33 -1.45 20.75 -0.12
C TYR A 33 -0.32 21.77 -0.23
N GLU A 34 0.89 21.30 0.02
CA GLU A 34 2.06 22.16 0.00
C GLU A 34 3.25 21.40 -0.60
N TYR A 35 3.90 22.06 -1.54
CA TYR A 35 5.17 21.61 -2.11
C TYR A 35 6.20 22.72 -1.95
N ARG A 36 7.33 22.36 -1.33
CA ARG A 36 8.50 23.21 -1.12
C ARG A 36 9.68 22.60 -1.89
N PRO A 37 9.99 23.11 -3.09
CA PRO A 37 11.03 22.56 -3.94
C PRO A 37 12.37 22.38 -3.23
N GLY A 38 13.00 21.23 -3.46
CA GLY A 38 14.27 20.86 -2.83
C GLY A 38 14.16 20.47 -1.35
N TRP A 39 12.96 20.42 -0.78
CA TRP A 39 12.77 20.10 0.64
C TRP A 39 11.63 19.11 0.91
N ALA A 40 10.39 19.44 0.60
CA ALA A 40 9.26 18.63 1.05
C ALA A 40 8.00 18.74 0.20
N ALA A 41 7.18 17.68 0.18
CA ALA A 41 5.80 17.70 -0.31
C ALA A 41 4.85 17.08 0.73
N PHE A 42 3.69 17.69 0.95
CA PHE A 42 2.67 17.25 1.91
C PHE A 42 1.40 16.87 1.15
N MET A 43 1.00 15.60 1.24
CA MET A 43 -0.02 15.02 0.36
C MET A 43 -1.10 14.26 1.14
N SER A 44 -2.32 14.27 0.61
CA SER A 44 -3.51 13.74 1.26
C SER A 44 -4.43 13.02 0.28
N ALA A 45 -5.03 11.91 0.70
CA ALA A 45 -6.21 11.31 0.09
C ALA A 45 -7.51 11.92 0.66
N ASP A 46 -7.46 12.41 1.91
CA ASP A 46 -8.58 13.10 2.56
C ASP A 46 -8.32 14.61 2.61
N THR A 47 -9.11 15.39 1.86
CA THR A 47 -8.94 16.85 1.77
C THR A 47 -9.52 17.64 2.96
N GLU A 48 -10.04 16.95 3.98
CA GLU A 48 -10.41 17.57 5.26
C GLU A 48 -9.27 17.47 6.29
N GLN A 49 -8.18 16.76 5.96
CA GLN A 49 -6.99 16.61 6.78
C GLN A 49 -5.77 17.30 6.15
N SER A 50 -4.76 17.65 6.96
CA SER A 50 -3.60 18.39 6.45
C SER A 50 -2.69 17.58 5.52
N HIS A 51 -2.49 16.29 5.80
CA HIS A 51 -1.75 15.31 5.00
C HIS A 51 -1.74 13.96 5.71
N GLU A 52 -1.73 12.86 4.95
CA GLU A 52 -1.39 11.52 5.46
C GLU A 52 0.06 11.15 5.18
N VAL A 53 0.69 11.74 4.16
CA VAL A 53 2.10 11.52 3.82
C VAL A 53 2.85 12.82 3.59
N ALA A 54 4.00 12.95 4.25
CA ALA A 54 5.00 13.97 3.96
C ALA A 54 6.22 13.31 3.31
N LEU A 55 6.69 13.85 2.20
CA LEU A 55 7.87 13.39 1.46
C LEU A 55 9.00 14.38 1.71
N MET A 56 10.07 13.96 2.37
CA MET A 56 11.20 14.81 2.76
C MET A 56 12.44 14.47 1.95
N GLN A 57 12.98 15.47 1.25
CA GLN A 57 14.09 15.30 0.34
C GLN A 57 15.43 15.18 1.08
N LEU A 58 16.20 14.14 0.75
CA LEU A 58 17.57 13.96 1.20
C LEU A 58 18.61 14.28 0.11
N GLY A 59 18.24 14.15 -1.16
CA GLY A 59 19.15 14.28 -2.30
C GLY A 59 19.47 12.93 -2.97
N PRO A 60 20.08 12.97 -4.18
CA PRO A 60 20.20 11.82 -5.06
C PRO A 60 21.08 10.68 -4.53
N ASP A 61 22.01 10.99 -3.62
CA ASP A 61 22.99 10.03 -3.09
C ASP A 61 22.49 9.25 -1.85
N ALA A 62 21.33 9.61 -1.30
CA ALA A 62 20.76 8.91 -0.16
C ALA A 62 20.50 7.43 -0.51
N PRO A 63 20.73 6.45 0.38
CA PRO A 63 20.46 5.05 0.06
C PRO A 63 18.96 4.82 -0.20
N LEU A 64 18.64 3.97 -1.18
CA LEU A 64 17.26 3.51 -1.41
C LEU A 64 16.82 2.56 -0.29
N GLN A 65 15.50 2.38 -0.15
CA GLN A 65 14.96 1.37 0.76
C GLN A 65 15.43 -0.03 0.38
N GLN A 66 15.86 -0.81 1.39
CA GLN A 66 16.29 -2.19 1.22
C GLN A 66 15.18 -3.15 1.68
N LYS A 67 14.97 -4.24 0.93
CA LYS A 67 13.99 -5.26 1.31
C LYS A 67 14.43 -5.98 2.59
N GLY A 68 13.55 -6.04 3.58
CA GLY A 68 13.78 -6.78 4.83
C GLY A 68 14.60 -6.04 5.90
N GLN A 69 14.89 -4.75 5.71
CA GLN A 69 15.51 -3.94 6.75
C GLN A 69 14.50 -3.50 7.84
N VAL A 70 15.01 -3.15 9.03
CA VAL A 70 14.19 -2.51 10.07
C VAL A 70 13.70 -1.16 9.57
N GLY A 71 12.40 -0.88 9.76
CA GLY A 71 11.78 0.37 9.33
C GLY A 71 10.41 0.15 8.72
N LEU A 72 10.07 0.99 7.75
CA LEU A 72 8.81 0.90 7.04
C LEU A 72 8.76 -0.37 6.18
N ASN A 73 7.71 -1.18 6.37
CA ASN A 73 7.39 -2.24 5.42
C ASN A 73 6.61 -1.67 4.22
N HIS A 74 5.42 -1.11 4.47
CA HIS A 74 4.61 -0.39 3.51
C HIS A 74 3.60 0.56 4.19
N LEU A 75 3.07 1.52 3.43
CA LEU A 75 1.86 2.30 3.72
C LEU A 75 0.70 1.73 2.89
N ALA A 76 -0.48 1.59 3.48
CA ALA A 76 -1.65 1.04 2.80
C ALA A 76 -2.72 2.12 2.53
N TRP A 77 -3.19 2.19 1.29
CA TRP A 77 -4.23 3.11 0.83
C TRP A 77 -5.49 2.34 0.49
N ARG A 78 -6.57 2.68 1.19
CA ARG A 78 -7.85 2.02 1.05
C ARG A 78 -8.65 2.63 -0.10
N LEU A 79 -9.20 1.78 -0.96
CA LEU A 79 -10.25 2.16 -1.91
C LEU A 79 -11.64 1.84 -1.35
N GLU A 80 -12.65 2.52 -1.89
CA GLU A 80 -14.02 2.41 -1.40
C GLU A 80 -14.64 1.05 -1.72
N SER A 81 -14.38 0.53 -2.91
CA SER A 81 -14.96 -0.72 -3.40
C SER A 81 -13.95 -1.67 -4.05
N LEU A 82 -14.39 -2.92 -4.26
CA LEU A 82 -13.62 -3.91 -5.02
C LEU A 82 -13.49 -3.49 -6.50
N ASP A 83 -14.47 -2.81 -7.06
CA ASP A 83 -14.44 -2.35 -8.45
C ASP A 83 -13.42 -1.23 -8.64
N ASP A 84 -13.29 -0.30 -7.68
CA ASP A 84 -12.22 0.70 -7.68
C ASP A 84 -10.84 0.04 -7.67
N LEU A 85 -10.68 -1.07 -6.94
CA LEU A 85 -9.42 -1.82 -6.94
C LEU A 85 -9.14 -2.50 -8.29
N LYS A 86 -10.18 -2.94 -9.03
CA LYS A 86 -10.04 -3.44 -10.40
C LYS A 86 -9.60 -2.32 -11.35
N GLU A 87 -10.21 -1.15 -11.25
CA GLU A 87 -9.81 0.02 -12.04
C GLU A 87 -8.36 0.43 -11.73
N PHE A 88 -7.99 0.44 -10.45
CA PHE A 88 -6.62 0.72 -10.04
C PHE A 88 -5.64 -0.32 -10.59
N TYR A 89 -5.98 -1.61 -10.57
CA TYR A 89 -5.17 -2.65 -11.20
C TYR A 89 -4.96 -2.40 -12.70
N HIS A 90 -6.00 -2.02 -13.44
CA HIS A 90 -5.88 -1.68 -14.85
C HIS A 90 -4.98 -0.46 -15.08
N ARG A 91 -5.12 0.59 -14.26
CA ARG A 91 -4.23 1.76 -14.27
C ARG A 91 -2.76 1.36 -14.09
N LEU A 92 -2.45 0.44 -13.18
CA LEU A 92 -1.09 -0.07 -12.99
C LEU A 92 -0.56 -0.74 -14.27
N LYS A 93 -1.36 -1.58 -14.92
CA LYS A 93 -0.98 -2.25 -16.18
C LYS A 93 -0.76 -1.26 -17.32
N GLU A 94 -1.65 -0.28 -17.47
CA GLU A 94 -1.54 0.78 -18.49
C GLU A 94 -0.28 1.61 -18.31
N LYS A 95 0.02 2.02 -17.08
CA LYS A 95 1.24 2.77 -16.73
C LYS A 95 2.50 1.91 -16.68
N ARG A 96 2.37 0.58 -16.86
CA ARG A 96 3.46 -0.40 -16.71
C ARG A 96 4.16 -0.30 -15.36
N GLN A 97 3.41 0.05 -14.31
CA GLN A 97 3.91 0.07 -12.94
C GLN A 97 4.11 -1.38 -12.46
N PRO A 98 5.30 -1.76 -11.99
CA PRO A 98 5.53 -3.10 -11.45
C PRO A 98 4.67 -3.37 -10.22
N ILE A 99 4.08 -4.56 -10.18
CA ILE A 99 3.40 -5.12 -9.02
C ILE A 99 4.35 -6.11 -8.37
N ASP A 100 4.68 -5.88 -7.09
CA ASP A 100 5.54 -6.76 -6.31
C ASP A 100 4.78 -8.05 -5.92
N ARG A 101 3.50 -7.90 -5.57
CA ARG A 101 2.65 -8.99 -5.08
C ARG A 101 1.17 -8.59 -5.09
N ILE A 102 0.27 -9.54 -5.27
CA ILE A 102 -1.16 -9.40 -4.94
C ILE A 102 -1.51 -10.43 -3.87
N ALA A 103 -2.04 -9.99 -2.73
CA ALA A 103 -2.34 -10.88 -1.61
C ALA A 103 -3.80 -10.82 -1.20
N ASP A 104 -4.44 -11.98 -1.27
CA ASP A 104 -5.73 -12.24 -0.61
C ASP A 104 -5.47 -12.65 0.85
N HIS A 105 -5.92 -11.79 1.75
CA HIS A 105 -5.92 -12.00 3.21
C HIS A 105 -7.30 -12.47 3.72
N GLY A 106 -8.25 -12.66 2.81
CA GLY A 106 -9.58 -13.20 2.99
C GLY A 106 -10.63 -12.19 3.46
N ILE A 107 -10.26 -11.16 4.23
CA ILE A 107 -11.13 -9.99 4.49
C ILE A 107 -10.72 -8.73 3.72
N SER A 108 -9.52 -8.74 3.16
CA SER A 108 -8.97 -7.68 2.33
C SER A 108 -8.14 -8.28 1.20
N LEU A 109 -8.07 -7.53 0.10
CA LEU A 109 -7.22 -7.81 -1.04
C LEU A 109 -6.28 -6.61 -1.24
N GLY A 110 -4.98 -6.87 -1.16
CA GLY A 110 -3.93 -5.85 -1.32
C GLY A 110 -3.09 -6.06 -2.56
N ILE A 111 -2.86 -4.97 -3.31
CA ILE A 111 -1.89 -4.90 -4.41
C ILE A 111 -0.67 -4.15 -3.89
N TYR A 112 0.47 -4.83 -3.83
CA TYR A 112 1.73 -4.30 -3.31
C TYR A 112 2.62 -3.85 -4.45
N LEU A 113 3.22 -2.68 -4.27
CA LEU A 113 4.12 -2.04 -5.23
C LEU A 113 5.16 -1.18 -4.47
N ARG A 114 6.03 -0.53 -5.24
CA ARG A 114 7.10 0.32 -4.72
C ARG A 114 6.97 1.73 -5.31
N ASP A 115 7.17 2.73 -4.47
CA ASP A 115 7.37 4.10 -4.92
C ASP A 115 8.76 4.27 -5.57
N PRO A 116 9.09 5.46 -6.13
CA PRO A 116 10.36 5.69 -6.83
C PRO A 116 11.63 5.47 -6.00
N ASP A 117 11.52 5.46 -4.67
CA ASP A 117 12.62 5.30 -3.73
C ASP A 117 12.63 3.91 -3.06
N GLY A 118 11.69 3.04 -3.45
CA GLY A 118 11.55 1.68 -2.95
C GLY A 118 10.71 1.56 -1.68
N ASN A 119 10.06 2.63 -1.22
CA ASN A 119 9.12 2.53 -0.10
C ASN A 119 7.97 1.61 -0.51
N GLY A 120 7.58 0.71 0.38
CA GLY A 120 6.45 -0.17 0.12
C GLY A 120 5.15 0.63 0.10
N VAL A 121 4.32 0.37 -0.90
CA VAL A 121 2.97 0.90 -1.01
C VAL A 121 2.03 -0.27 -1.21
N GLU A 122 0.92 -0.29 -0.48
CA GLU A 122 -0.20 -1.19 -0.69
C GLU A 122 -1.41 -0.35 -1.10
N VAL A 123 -2.12 -0.77 -2.14
CA VAL A 123 -3.47 -0.27 -2.44
C VAL A 123 -4.42 -1.43 -2.27
N PHE A 124 -5.44 -1.25 -1.44
CA PHE A 124 -6.26 -2.38 -0.99
C PHE A 124 -7.74 -2.03 -0.92
N TYR A 125 -8.55 -3.09 -0.98
CA TYR A 125 -9.94 -3.07 -0.58
C TYR A 125 -10.11 -3.97 0.65
N GLU A 126 -10.97 -3.57 1.57
CA GLU A 126 -11.33 -4.33 2.76
C GLU A 126 -12.85 -4.37 2.89
N MET A 127 -13.38 -5.57 3.14
CA MET A 127 -14.82 -5.78 3.29
C MET A 127 -15.37 -4.93 4.45
N PRO A 128 -16.65 -4.52 4.38
CA PRO A 128 -17.33 -3.89 5.50
C PRO A 128 -17.18 -4.70 6.79
N ARG A 129 -16.96 -4.01 7.92
CA ARG A 129 -16.71 -4.65 9.22
C ARG A 129 -17.78 -5.67 9.62
N ALA A 130 -19.04 -5.45 9.21
CA ALA A 130 -20.17 -6.34 9.49
C ALA A 130 -20.05 -7.72 8.80
N GLU A 131 -19.24 -7.83 7.74
CA GLU A 131 -19.04 -9.07 6.97
C GLU A 131 -17.82 -9.87 7.43
N TRP A 132 -17.08 -9.33 8.40
CA TRP A 132 -15.91 -10.00 8.94
C TRP A 132 -16.34 -11.21 9.78
N PRO A 133 -15.53 -12.29 9.81
CA PRO A 133 -15.76 -13.37 10.76
C PRO A 133 -15.68 -12.85 12.19
N VAL A 134 -16.54 -13.39 13.05
CA VAL A 134 -16.53 -13.12 14.50
C VAL A 134 -15.42 -13.96 15.13
N ASP A 135 -14.17 -13.51 14.97
CA ASP A 135 -12.98 -14.21 15.43
C ASP A 135 -11.91 -13.22 15.92
N TYR A 136 -11.02 -13.69 16.79
CA TYR A 136 -9.86 -12.94 17.24
C TYR A 136 -8.73 -12.94 16.20
N HIS A 137 -8.66 -13.95 15.35
CA HIS A 137 -7.61 -14.16 14.35
C HIS A 137 -8.11 -13.87 12.92
N VAL A 138 -8.58 -12.64 12.69
CA VAL A 138 -9.22 -12.22 11.42
C VAL A 138 -8.34 -12.27 10.18
N PHE A 139 -7.01 -12.40 10.33
CA PHE A 139 -6.07 -12.53 9.22
C PHE A 139 -5.59 -13.98 8.96
N THR A 140 -6.16 -14.96 9.66
CA THR A 140 -5.79 -16.38 9.44
C THR A 140 -6.54 -16.95 8.24
N ARG A 141 -5.77 -17.37 7.22
CA ARG A 141 -6.28 -17.94 5.97
C ARG A 141 -7.17 -19.17 6.14
N GLU A 142 -6.95 -19.93 7.20
CA GLU A 142 -7.78 -21.11 7.54
C GLU A 142 -9.25 -20.76 7.76
N LYS A 143 -9.54 -19.53 8.21
CA LYS A 143 -10.89 -19.09 8.59
C LYS A 143 -11.53 -18.17 7.57
N THR A 144 -10.75 -17.29 6.95
CA THR A 144 -11.27 -16.32 5.98
C THR A 144 -11.43 -16.89 4.57
N GLY A 145 -10.68 -17.95 4.26
CA GLY A 145 -10.66 -18.61 2.95
C GLY A 145 -9.78 -17.89 1.93
N ARG A 146 -9.91 -18.27 0.66
CA ARG A 146 -9.38 -17.57 -0.51
C ARG A 146 -10.51 -17.36 -1.53
N GLY A 147 -10.42 -16.31 -2.33
CA GLY A 147 -11.28 -16.11 -3.50
C GLY A 147 -12.59 -15.36 -3.24
N ARG A 148 -12.66 -14.52 -2.20
CA ARG A 148 -13.79 -13.59 -2.03
C ARG A 148 -13.72 -12.38 -2.97
N PHE A 149 -12.59 -12.21 -3.66
CA PHE A 149 -12.27 -11.03 -4.46
C PHE A 149 -11.94 -11.44 -5.91
N PRO A 150 -12.92 -11.93 -6.69
CA PRO A 150 -12.68 -12.29 -8.08
C PRO A 150 -12.29 -11.05 -8.89
N GLY A 151 -11.30 -11.18 -9.77
CA GLY A 151 -10.86 -10.04 -10.55
C GLY A 151 -9.73 -10.32 -11.55
N PRO A 152 -9.23 -9.27 -12.21
CA PRO A 152 -8.24 -9.38 -13.28
C PRO A 152 -6.85 -9.85 -12.80
N TRP A 153 -6.68 -10.03 -11.49
CA TRP A 153 -5.48 -10.52 -10.80
C TRP A 153 -5.50 -12.03 -10.54
N ASP A 154 -6.57 -12.75 -10.85
CA ASP A 154 -6.74 -14.17 -10.50
C ASP A 154 -5.56 -15.05 -10.97
N ALA A 155 -5.02 -14.76 -12.15
CA ALA A 155 -3.85 -15.47 -12.68
C ALA A 155 -2.57 -15.21 -11.87
N GLU A 156 -2.39 -14.00 -11.35
CA GLU A 156 -1.23 -13.64 -10.51
C GLU A 156 -1.32 -14.29 -9.13
N ILE A 157 -2.52 -14.30 -8.53
CA ILE A 157 -2.76 -14.95 -7.23
C ILE A 157 -2.56 -16.47 -7.34
N ALA A 158 -2.97 -17.09 -8.45
CA ALA A 158 -2.77 -18.53 -8.68
C ALA A 158 -1.28 -18.91 -8.78
N ALA A 159 -0.44 -18.02 -9.33
CA ALA A 159 1.00 -18.22 -9.43
C ALA A 159 1.71 -18.07 -8.06
N ASP A 160 1.17 -17.25 -7.17
CA ASP A 160 1.70 -16.95 -5.84
C ASP A 160 1.23 -18.01 -4.79
N GLY A 161 1.33 -19.29 -5.16
CA GLY A 161 0.92 -20.47 -4.37
C GLY A 161 1.38 -20.44 -2.90
N PRO A 162 0.78 -21.26 -2.01
CA PRO A 162 1.10 -21.22 -0.58
C PRO A 162 2.63 -21.28 -0.36
N PRO A 163 3.18 -20.52 0.60
CA PRO A 163 4.59 -20.62 0.92
C PRO A 163 4.94 -22.08 1.15
N ALA A 164 6.02 -22.56 0.53
CA ALA A 164 6.54 -23.88 0.81
C ALA A 164 6.67 -24.02 2.34
N GLN A 165 6.05 -25.06 2.91
CA GLN A 165 6.23 -25.33 4.33
C GLN A 165 7.74 -25.44 4.60
N PRO A 166 8.27 -24.78 5.64
CA PRO A 166 9.66 -25.00 6.01
C PRO A 166 9.83 -26.50 6.26
N VAL A 167 10.72 -27.12 5.48
CA VAL A 167 11.14 -28.50 5.73
C VAL A 167 11.68 -28.50 7.16
N ALA A 168 11.02 -29.23 8.05
CA ALA A 168 11.50 -29.41 9.41
C ALA A 168 12.94 -29.97 9.32
N ALA A 169 13.91 -29.19 9.76
CA ALA A 169 15.27 -29.67 9.94
C ALA A 169 15.21 -30.81 10.96
N GLN A 170 15.64 -32.00 10.54
CA GLN A 170 15.92 -33.15 11.40
C GLN A 170 17.26 -32.96 12.09
#